data_AF-A0A832Z579-F1
#
_entry.id   AF-A0A832Z579-F1
#
_cell.length_a   1.000
_cell.length_b   1.000
_cell.length_c   1.000
_cell.angle_alpha   90.00
_cell.angle_beta   90.00
_cell.angle_gamma   90.00
#
_symmetry.space_group_name_H-M   'P 1'
#
loop_
_entity.id
_entity.type
_entity.pdbx_description
1 polymer ?
#
loop_
_entity_poly.entity_id
_entity_poly.type
_entity_poly.pdbx_seq_one_letter_code
_entity_poly.pdbx_strand_id
1 'polypeptide(L)' 'MELVDGVEIVESLPLVYLRDVKALVLSDLHLGFEEEAASQGMFIPRIQLRKSLEVLRRGLEATDA' A
#
# COMPACT_ATOMS: atom_id res chain seq x y z
N MET A 1 12.04 7.07 8.49
CA MET A 1 12.51 6.61 9.82
C MET A 1 12.98 5.18 9.67
N GLU A 2 14.18 4.84 10.13
CA GLU A 2 14.68 3.46 10.07
C GLU A 2 14.17 2.66 11.27
N LEU A 3 13.62 1.46 11.02
CA LEU A 3 13.08 0.57 12.05
C LEU A 3 14.11 -0.45 12.51
N VAL A 4 14.77 -1.06 11.52
CA VAL A 4 15.91 -1.96 11.65
C VAL A 4 16.81 -1.71 10.44
N ASP A 5 18.03 -2.21 10.47
CA ASP A 5 19.00 -2.02 9.39
C ASP A 5 18.39 -2.36 8.02
N GLY A 6 18.41 -1.38 7.11
CA GLY A 6 17.89 -1.52 5.75
C GLY A 6 16.36 -1.45 5.59
N VAL A 7 15.59 -1.26 6.67
CA VAL A 7 14.12 -1.17 6.64
C VAL A 7 13.63 0.21 7.09
N GLU A 8 13.03 0.94 6.16
CA GLU A 8 12.62 2.33 6.36
C GLU A 8 11.11 2.53 6.24
N ILE A 9 10.53 3.30 7.16
CA ILE A 9 9.19 3.85 6.99
C ILE A 9 9.23 4.98 5.96
N VAL A 10 8.33 4.89 4.99
CA VAL A 10 8.15 5.89 3.92
C VAL A 10 7.15 6.95 4.38
N GLU A 11 7.69 8.08 4.85
CA GLU A 11 6.90 9.23 5.33
C GLU A 11 5.77 8.85 6.31
N SER A 12 4.53 9.23 6.00
CA SER A 12 3.29 8.86 6.68
C SER A 12 2.46 7.84 5.89
N LEU A 13 3.06 7.22 4.87
CA LEU A 13 2.40 6.21 4.05
C LEU A 13 2.43 4.85 4.75
N PRO A 14 1.43 3.97 4.50
CA PRO A 14 1.43 2.61 5.03
C PRO A 14 2.39 1.70 4.23
N LEU A 15 3.65 2.11 4.10
CA LEU A 15 4.67 1.47 3.28
C LEU A 15 5.97 1.34 4.06
N VAL A 16 6.72 0.28 3.77
CA VAL A 16 8.14 0.19 4.13
C VAL A 16 9.00 0.03 2.89
N TYR A 17 10.16 0.65 2.91
CA TYR A 17 11.18 0.53 1.87
C TYR A 17 12.32 -0.36 2.37
N LEU A 18 12.66 -1.38 1.58
CA LEU A 18 13.77 -2.29 1.83
C LEU A 18 14.96 -1.85 0.97
N ARG A 19 15.93 -1.17 1.58
CA ARG A 19 17.04 -0.49 0.89
C ARG A 19 17.91 -1.45 0.08
N ASP A 20 18.22 -2.62 0.64
CA ASP A 20 19.16 -3.59 0.05
C ASP A 20 18.64 -4.19 -1.27
N VAL A 21 17.33 -4.33 -1.39
CA VAL A 21 16.66 -4.94 -2.54
C VAL A 21 15.87 -3.92 -3.37
N LYS A 22 15.93 -2.63 -3.00
CA LYS A 22 15.18 -1.53 -3.63
C LYS A 22 13.69 -1.85 -3.80
N ALA A 23 13.07 -2.37 -2.74
CA ALA A 23 11.68 -2.82 -2.80
C ALA A 23 10.78 -1.98 -1.89
N LEU A 24 9.65 -1.52 -2.44
CA LEU A 24 8.53 -0.97 -1.68
C LEU A 24 7.58 -2.10 -1.29
N VAL A 25 7.22 -2.17 -0.02
CA VAL A 25 6.34 -3.20 0.54
C VAL A 25 5.07 -2.54 1.09
N LEU A 26 3.93 -3.04 0.63
CA LEU A 26 2.58 -2.67 1.06
C LEU A 26 1.86 -3.97 1.45
N SER A 27 1.17 -3.99 2.59
CA SER A 27 0.39 -5.14 3.05
C SER A 27 -1.11 -4.86 3.01
N ASP A 28 -1.91 -5.92 3.23
CA ASP A 28 -3.33 -5.81 3.60
C ASP A 28 -4.19 -5.03 2.62
N LEU A 29 -3.93 -5.19 1.32
CA LEU A 29 -4.70 -4.50 0.27
C LEU A 29 -6.18 -4.88 0.29
N HIS A 30 -6.50 -6.13 0.66
CA HIS A 30 -7.84 -6.70 0.69
C HIS A 30 -8.64 -6.44 -0.61
N LEU A 31 -7.97 -6.45 -1.76
CA LEU A 31 -8.61 -6.23 -3.06
C LEU A 31 -9.69 -7.29 -3.29
N GLY A 32 -10.86 -6.84 -3.75
CA GLY A 32 -12.02 -7.71 -3.98
C GLY A 32 -12.94 -7.86 -2.78
N PHE A 33 -12.58 -7.33 -1.61
CA PHE A 33 -13.50 -7.29 -0.46
C PHE A 33 -14.79 -6.55 -0.79
N GLU A 34 -14.72 -5.44 -1.52
CA GLU A 34 -15.91 -4.66 -1.89
C GLU A 34 -16.86 -5.47 -2.80
N GLU A 35 -16.30 -6.30 -3.70
CA GLU A 35 -17.07 -7.17 -4.58
C GLU A 35 -17.72 -8.31 -3.81
N GLU A 36 -16.98 -8.93 -2.89
CA GLU A 36 -17.51 -9.98 -2.03
C GLU A 36 -18.66 -9.46 -1.17
N ALA A 37 -18.50 -8.30 -0.54
CA ALA A 37 -19.56 -7.66 0.24
C ALA A 37 -20.80 -7.37 -0.62
N ALA A 38 -20.60 -6.86 -1.85
CA ALA A 38 -21.69 -6.60 -2.78
C ALA A 38 -22.43 -7.89 -3.17
N SER A 39 -21.71 -9.02 -3.32
CA SER A 39 -22.30 -10.34 -3.58
C SER A 39 -23.23 -10.81 -2.45
N GLN A 40 -22.96 -10.38 -1.21
CA GLN A 40 -23.77 -10.67 -0.02
C GLN A 40 -24.87 -9.63 0.23
N GLY A 41 -25.13 -8.74 -0.74
CA GLY A 41 -26.16 -7.71 -0.65
C GLY A 41 -25.75 -6.45 0.12
N MET A 42 -24.47 -6.31 0.50
CA MET A 42 -23.94 -5.11 1.13
C MET A 42 -23.13 -4.29 0.11
N PHE A 43 -23.71 -3.19 -0.37
CA PHE A 43 -23.00 -2.31 -1.29
C PHE A 43 -21.88 -1.53 -0.59
N ILE A 44 -20.63 -1.74 -1.04
CA ILE A 44 -19.46 -0.97 -0.63
C ILE A 44 -18.83 -0.31 -1.87
N PRO A 45 -18.53 1.00 -1.84
CA PRO A 45 -17.87 1.67 -2.96
C PRO A 45 -16.49 1.05 -3.28
N ARG A 46 -16.24 0.76 -4.56
CA ARG A 46 -14.95 0.22 -5.05
C ARG A 46 -13.86 1.29 -5.07
N ILE A 47 -13.15 1.44 -3.95
CA ILE A 47 -12.15 2.51 -3.75
C ILE A 47 -10.77 1.98 -3.38
N GLN A 48 -10.65 0.73 -2.94
CA GLN A 48 -9.41 0.17 -2.40
C GLN A 48 -8.29 0.20 -3.45
N LEU A 49 -8.53 -0.33 -4.66
CA LEU A 49 -7.51 -0.32 -5.72
C LEU A 49 -6.97 1.07 -6.02
N ARG A 50 -7.86 2.06 -6.16
CA ARG A 50 -7.45 3.45 -6.45
C ARG A 50 -6.59 4.02 -5.33
N LYS A 51 -6.98 3.80 -4.06
CA LYS A 51 -6.21 4.25 -2.90
C LYS A 51 -4.85 3.56 -2.81
N SER A 52 -4.79 2.25 -3.06
CA SER A 52 -3.53 1.51 -3.07
C SER A 52 -2.57 2.00 -4.14
N LEU A 53 -3.07 2.29 -5.35
CA LEU A 53 -2.27 2.87 -6.43
C LEU A 53 -1.77 4.28 -6.11
N GLU A 54 -2.58 5.10 -5.45
CA GLU A 54 -2.18 6.44 -4.98
C GLU A 54 -1.06 6.36 -3.94
N VAL A 55 -1.19 5.45 -2.96
CA VAL A 55 -0.16 5.18 -1.96
C VAL A 55 1.13 4.71 -2.62
N LEU A 56 1.06 3.74 -3.54
CA LEU A 56 2.23 3.23 -4.27
C LEU A 56 2.93 4.33 -5.07
N ARG A 57 2.16 5.17 -5.77
CA ARG A 57 2.71 6.30 -6.55
C ARG A 57 3.50 7.25 -5.66
N ARG A 58 2.91 7.68 -4.54
CA ARG A 58 3.58 8.56 -3.57
C ARG A 58 4.81 7.89 -2.96
N GLY A 59 4.74 6.57 -2.73
CA GLY A 59 5.87 5.77 -2.25
C GLY A 59 7.05 5.80 -3.21
N LEU A 60 6.80 5.53 -4.50
CA LEU A 60 7.83 5.55 -5.55
C LEU A 60 8.47 6.94 -5.67
N GLU A 61 7.66 8.00 -5.65
CA GLU A 61 8.14 9.40 -5.68
C GLU A 61 9.02 9.73 -4.45
N ALA A 62 8.70 9.18 -3.27
CA ALA A 62 9.45 9.43 -2.04
C ALA A 62 10.73 8.61 -1.91
N THR A 63 10.83 7.44 -2.54
CA THR A 63 11.98 6.54 -2.42
C THR A 63 12.90 6.55 -3.65
N ASP A 64 12.59 7.35 -4.66
CA ASP A 64 13.35 7.43 -5.93
C ASP A 64 13.51 6.03 -6.58
N ALA A 65 12.49 5.20 -6.42
CA ALA A 65 12.44 3.78 -6.83
C ALA A 65 11.59 3.56 -8.08
#